data_AF-A0A820KWJ0-F1
#
_entry.id   AF-A0A820KWJ0-F1
#
_cell.length_a   1.000
_cell.length_b   1.000
_cell.length_c   1.000
_cell.angle_alpha   90.00
_cell.angle_beta   90.00
_cell.angle_gamma   90.00
#
_symmetry.space_group_name_H-M   'P 1'
#
loop_
_entity.id
_entity.type
_entity.pdbx_description
1 polymer ?
#
loop_
_entity_poly.entity_id
_entity_poly.type
_entity_poly.pdbx_seq_one_letter_code
_entity_poly.pdbx_strand_id
1 'polypeptide(L)'
;MSGKRCTNAADFTRLIQARDTPIIIEELLTTDIEDAAENLKFLFENVKAIPNIQKLHSITVLKTNEIECKVYSNIQPKVEAQEPVNDQSCVIGQDTQLSWKFSGIGKPGVKWLFNNKPLPTNGRFKIADTEDGTSTLSIRQAERADQGIYTAVATNSAGEAEARTTLSIIIKPVIIVNLSGSLQIIKAETMTLRITAIGTPKPGIVWMKGNNKIKPIDRIHETTQNQYDDYIYTLEIVNLQPEDEGEYSATISNIGGSLQSNRCKITVSSTSL
;
A
#
# COMPACT_ATOMS: atom_id res chain seq x y z
N MET A 1 12.31 21.93 29.51
CA MET A 1 12.01 20.50 29.26
C MET A 1 11.37 19.95 30.52
N SER A 2 10.11 19.49 30.46
CA SER A 2 9.43 18.95 31.65
C SER A 2 9.87 17.51 31.88
N GLY A 3 10.90 17.31 32.71
CA GLY A 3 11.26 15.97 33.19
C GLY A 3 10.17 15.41 34.09
N LYS A 4 10.02 14.07 34.11
CA LYS A 4 9.10 13.41 35.04
C LYS A 4 9.83 13.10 36.35
N ARG A 5 9.19 13.43 37.47
CA ARG A 5 9.74 13.35 38.83
C ARG A 5 9.69 11.91 39.36
N CYS A 6 10.80 11.47 39.94
CA CYS A 6 10.93 10.17 40.60
C CYS A 6 11.25 10.35 42.08
N THR A 7 10.42 9.82 42.99
CA THR A 7 10.63 9.90 44.46
C THR A 7 10.91 8.54 45.11
N ASN A 8 10.78 7.41 44.38
CA ASN A 8 11.11 6.07 44.87
C ASN A 8 11.40 5.07 43.72
N ALA A 9 11.94 3.89 44.06
CA ALA A 9 12.35 2.86 43.10
C ALA A 9 11.21 2.25 42.25
N ALA A 10 9.98 2.23 42.77
CA ALA A 10 8.81 1.75 42.02
C ALA A 10 8.37 2.78 40.96
N ASP A 11 8.43 4.07 41.30
CA ASP A 11 8.20 5.17 40.36
C ASP A 11 9.30 5.24 39.29
N PHE A 12 10.56 4.96 39.65
CA PHE A 12 11.65 4.85 38.69
C PHE A 12 11.36 3.81 37.60
N THR A 13 10.88 2.63 38.00
CA THR A 13 10.53 1.53 37.08
C THR A 13 9.38 1.92 36.13
N ARG A 14 8.39 2.68 36.61
CA ARG A 14 7.28 3.21 35.78
C ARG A 14 7.73 4.35 34.85
N LEU A 15 8.70 5.16 35.26
CA LEU A 15 9.23 6.26 34.47
C LEU A 15 10.14 5.81 33.33
N ILE A 16 10.88 4.71 33.52
CA ILE A 16 11.61 4.02 32.44
C ILE A 16 10.67 3.56 31.31
N GLN A 17 9.40 3.27 31.63
CA GLN A 17 8.38 2.91 30.65
C GLN A 17 7.73 4.12 29.96
N ALA A 18 8.02 5.35 30.42
CA ALA A 18 7.47 6.58 29.85
C ALA A 18 8.38 7.14 28.75
N ARG A 19 7.78 7.33 27.57
CA ARG A 19 8.43 7.03 26.28
C ARG A 19 9.53 7.95 25.74
N ASP A 20 9.74 9.18 26.21
CA ASP A 20 10.77 10.06 25.61
C ASP A 20 11.16 11.21 26.56
N THR A 21 11.34 10.93 27.86
CA THR A 21 11.62 11.99 28.83
C THR A 21 12.85 11.67 29.67
N PRO A 22 13.82 12.60 29.82
CA PRO A 22 14.85 12.48 30.84
C PRO A 22 14.19 12.18 32.19
N ILE A 23 14.71 11.18 32.89
CA ILE A 23 14.23 10.87 34.24
C ILE A 23 14.93 11.85 35.16
N ILE A 24 14.17 12.74 35.79
CA ILE A 24 14.68 13.64 36.80
C ILE A 24 14.36 13.03 38.16
N ILE A 25 15.39 12.72 38.91
CA ILE A 25 15.28 12.27 40.30
C ILE A 25 15.33 13.52 41.17
N GLU A 26 14.19 13.86 41.78
CA GLU A 26 14.06 14.94 42.75
C GLU A 26 13.99 14.32 44.16
N GLU A 27 14.57 14.99 45.16
CA GLU A 27 14.58 14.56 46.58
C GLU A 27 15.39 13.28 46.85
N LEU A 28 16.68 13.31 46.52
CA LEU A 28 17.62 12.35 47.09
C LEU A 28 17.80 12.65 48.59
N LEU A 29 17.42 11.70 49.45
CA LEU A 29 17.66 11.75 50.91
C LEU A 29 19.13 11.47 51.24
N THR A 30 20.04 12.17 50.57
CA THR A 30 21.49 12.06 50.73
C THR A 30 22.07 13.42 51.06
N THR A 31 23.04 13.47 51.97
CA THR A 31 23.81 14.69 52.26
C THR A 31 24.88 14.97 51.21
N ASP A 32 25.18 14.00 50.35
CA ASP A 32 26.18 14.09 49.28
C ASP A 32 25.57 13.63 47.95
N ILE A 33 25.33 14.59 47.06
CA ILE A 33 24.70 14.34 45.76
C ILE A 33 25.70 13.83 44.71
N GLU A 34 26.99 14.12 44.88
CA GLU A 34 28.04 13.61 44.00
C GLU A 34 28.23 12.12 44.24
N ASP A 35 28.28 11.72 45.51
CA ASP A 35 28.26 10.30 45.91
C ASP A 35 27.01 9.58 45.41
N ALA A 36 25.84 10.23 45.45
CA ALA A 36 24.61 9.65 44.92
C ALA A 36 24.64 9.46 43.39
N ALA A 37 25.23 10.41 42.65
CA ALA A 37 25.44 10.30 41.22
C ALA A 37 26.42 9.18 40.85
N GLU A 38 27.53 9.04 41.59
CA GLU A 38 28.50 7.96 41.42
C GLU A 38 27.90 6.60 41.76
N ASN A 39 27.12 6.51 42.84
CA ASN A 39 26.41 5.29 43.22
C ASN A 39 25.38 4.86 42.16
N LEU A 40 24.64 5.82 41.58
CA LEU A 40 23.74 5.54 40.45
C LEU A 40 24.51 5.06 39.22
N LYS A 41 25.63 5.69 38.89
CA LYS A 41 26.49 5.26 37.78
C LYS A 41 26.99 3.82 37.99
N PHE A 42 27.50 3.53 39.18
CA PHE A 42 27.95 2.20 39.57
C PHE A 42 26.82 1.17 39.53
N LEU A 43 25.62 1.52 39.99
CA LEU A 43 24.44 0.67 39.90
C LEU A 43 24.12 0.34 38.44
N PHE A 44 24.06 1.33 37.55
CA PHE A 44 23.77 1.10 36.13
C PHE A 44 24.85 0.31 35.39
N GLU A 45 26.12 0.48 35.76
CA GLU A 45 27.25 -0.23 35.17
C GLU A 45 27.36 -1.69 35.65
N ASN A 46 26.93 -1.98 36.89
CA ASN A 46 27.11 -3.30 37.52
C ASN A 46 25.81 -4.10 37.70
N VAL A 47 24.64 -3.45 37.68
CA VAL A 47 23.34 -4.10 37.83
C VAL A 47 22.75 -4.37 36.44
N LYS A 48 22.91 -5.61 35.96
CA LYS A 48 22.23 -6.17 34.78
C LYS A 48 20.69 -6.24 34.91
N ALA A 49 20.10 -5.68 35.95
CA ALA A 49 18.78 -6.07 36.47
C ALA A 49 17.65 -5.08 36.23
N ILE A 50 17.81 -4.05 35.38
CA ILE A 50 16.66 -3.26 34.92
C ILE A 50 16.22 -3.77 33.54
N PRO A 51 15.10 -4.52 33.44
CA PRO A 51 14.61 -5.01 32.16
C PRO A 51 14.38 -3.85 31.19
N ASN A 52 14.83 -4.01 29.94
CA ASN A 52 14.69 -3.05 28.85
C ASN A 52 15.59 -1.81 28.88
N ILE A 53 16.56 -1.68 29.80
CA ILE A 53 17.61 -0.66 29.69
C ILE A 53 18.85 -1.26 29.02
N GLN A 54 19.26 -0.66 27.91
CA GLN A 54 20.41 -1.08 27.11
C GLN A 54 21.71 -0.44 27.62
N LYS A 55 21.67 0.85 27.98
CA LYS A 55 22.85 1.61 28.42
C LYS A 55 22.48 2.88 29.15
N LEU A 56 23.25 3.26 30.17
CA LEU A 56 23.22 4.61 30.75
C LEU A 56 23.94 5.59 29.79
N HIS A 57 23.24 6.62 29.30
CA HIS A 57 23.82 7.64 28.42
C HIS A 57 24.58 8.70 29.22
N SER A 58 23.92 9.31 30.21
CA SER A 58 24.52 10.33 31.05
C SER A 58 23.80 10.45 32.39
N ILE A 59 24.56 10.81 33.42
CA ILE A 59 24.04 11.29 34.70
C ILE A 59 24.59 12.71 34.87
N THR A 60 23.73 13.69 35.11
CA THR A 60 24.10 15.09 35.30
C THR A 60 23.45 15.62 36.57
N VAL A 61 24.25 16.14 37.49
CA VAL A 61 23.73 16.87 38.66
C VAL A 61 23.27 18.24 38.18
N LEU A 62 21.98 18.55 38.37
CA LEU A 62 21.40 19.83 37.96
C LEU A 62 21.46 20.87 39.08
N LYS A 63 21.17 20.45 40.34
CA LYS A 63 21.19 21.27 41.57
C LYS A 63 21.50 20.41 42.78
N THR A 64 21.61 21.01 43.97
CA THR A 64 21.97 20.35 45.24
C THR A 64 21.19 19.07 45.56
N ASN A 65 19.95 18.93 45.06
CA ASN A 65 19.08 17.76 45.28
C ASN A 65 18.42 17.22 43.98
N GLU A 66 18.99 17.49 42.81
CA GLU A 66 18.38 17.15 41.52
C GLU A 66 19.39 16.51 40.56
N ILE A 67 19.10 15.29 40.08
CA ILE A 67 19.90 14.57 39.09
C ILE A 67 19.06 14.27 37.84
N GLU A 68 19.59 14.62 36.66
CA GLU A 68 19.07 14.17 35.37
C GLU A 68 19.79 12.88 34.94
N CYS A 69 19.01 11.81 34.73
CA CYS A 69 19.48 10.55 34.16
C CYS A 69 18.91 10.37 32.75
N LYS A 70 19.81 10.19 31.78
CA LYS A 70 19.46 9.77 30.40
C LYS A 70 19.86 8.31 30.23
N VAL A 71 18.90 7.48 29.85
CA VAL A 71 19.09 6.04 29.61
C VAL A 71 18.63 5.70 28.20
N TYR A 72 19.36 4.80 27.54
CA TYR A 72 18.91 4.15 26.31
C TYR A 72 18.21 2.86 26.66
N SER A 73 16.97 2.74 26.22
CA SER A 73 16.18 1.51 26.33
C SER A 73 16.49 0.56 25.17
N ASN A 74 16.48 -0.75 25.42
CA ASN A 74 16.62 -1.77 24.38
C ASN A 74 15.28 -2.06 23.69
N ILE A 75 14.52 -1.00 23.35
CA ILE A 75 13.21 -1.13 22.71
C ILE A 75 13.38 -0.82 21.23
N GLN A 76 13.33 -1.88 20.43
CA GLN A 76 13.31 -1.79 18.97
C GLN A 76 12.05 -1.04 18.50
N PRO A 77 12.09 -0.43 17.30
CA PRO A 77 10.90 0.13 16.71
C PRO A 77 9.83 -0.96 16.57
N LYS A 78 8.56 -0.57 16.63
CA LYS A 78 7.43 -1.47 16.47
C LYS A 78 6.46 -0.85 15.47
N VAL A 79 6.07 -1.62 14.48
CA VAL A 79 4.99 -1.26 13.55
C VAL A 79 3.70 -1.16 14.36
N GLU A 80 3.08 0.01 14.36
CA GLU A 80 1.71 0.15 14.88
C GLU A 80 0.77 -0.52 13.88
N ALA A 81 -0.06 -1.44 14.35
CA ALA A 81 -0.93 -2.23 13.48
C ALA A 81 -1.85 -1.31 12.68
N GLN A 82 -1.81 -1.46 11.35
CA GLN A 82 -2.73 -0.80 10.44
C GLN A 82 -3.69 -1.89 9.93
N GLU A 83 -4.94 -1.85 10.38
CA GLU A 83 -6.01 -2.67 9.81
C GLU A 83 -6.81 -1.84 8.79
N PRO A 84 -7.13 -2.35 7.58
CA PRO A 84 -6.77 -3.65 6.99
C PRO A 84 -5.65 -3.58 5.91
N VAL A 85 -5.06 -4.76 5.66
CA VAL A 85 -4.11 -5.25 4.63
C VAL A 85 -3.39 -4.25 3.73
N ASN A 86 -2.06 -4.37 3.73
CA ASN A 86 -1.09 -3.51 3.06
C ASN A 86 -1.02 -3.67 1.53
N ASP A 87 -2.13 -3.94 0.88
CA ASP A 87 -2.21 -3.94 -0.58
C ASP A 87 -2.97 -2.70 -1.01
N GLN A 88 -2.29 -1.82 -1.76
CA GLN A 88 -2.84 -0.59 -2.27
C GLN A 88 -2.87 -0.62 -3.79
N SER A 89 -3.87 0.02 -4.37
CA SER A 89 -3.95 0.19 -5.83
C SER A 89 -4.00 1.66 -6.20
N CYS A 90 -3.33 2.01 -7.29
CA CYS A 90 -3.33 3.35 -7.85
C CYS A 90 -3.59 3.30 -9.35
N VAL A 91 -4.42 4.19 -9.87
CA VAL A 91 -4.61 4.32 -11.33
C VAL A 91 -3.38 4.99 -11.94
N ILE A 92 -2.89 4.46 -13.06
CA ILE A 92 -1.75 5.03 -13.79
C ILE A 92 -1.94 6.54 -14.04
N GLY A 93 -0.88 7.31 -13.86
CA GLY A 93 -0.83 8.76 -13.97
C GLY A 93 -1.37 9.54 -12.76
N GLN A 94 -1.97 8.87 -11.77
CA GLN A 94 -2.42 9.52 -10.53
C GLN A 94 -1.32 9.53 -9.47
N ASP A 95 -1.47 10.41 -8.49
CA ASP A 95 -0.62 10.43 -7.31
C ASP A 95 -1.13 9.44 -6.26
N THR A 96 -0.23 8.84 -5.48
CA THR A 96 -0.57 7.92 -4.39
C THR A 96 0.37 8.10 -3.20
N GLN A 97 -0.08 7.69 -2.01
CA GLN A 97 0.72 7.73 -0.78
C GLN A 97 0.64 6.39 -0.06
N LEU A 98 1.79 5.91 0.42
CA LEU A 98 1.91 4.75 1.30
C LEU A 98 2.37 5.28 2.66
N SER A 99 1.74 4.86 3.75
CA SER A 99 2.04 5.41 5.08
C SER A 99 2.13 4.33 6.12
N TRP A 100 3.11 4.44 7.00
CA TRP A 100 3.34 3.52 8.11
C TRP A 100 3.67 4.29 9.37
N LYS A 101 3.08 3.84 10.49
CA LYS A 101 3.38 4.40 11.80
C LYS A 101 4.24 3.45 12.61
N PHE A 102 5.35 3.97 13.11
CA PHE A 102 6.28 3.25 13.96
C PHE A 102 6.28 3.88 15.34
N SER A 103 6.20 3.03 16.35
CA SER A 103 6.48 3.40 17.74
C SER A 103 7.89 2.98 18.11
N GLY A 104 8.54 3.70 19.01
CA GLY A 104 9.89 3.42 19.48
C GLY A 104 10.32 4.47 20.48
N ILE A 105 11.43 4.24 21.18
CA ILE A 105 12.04 5.24 22.05
C ILE A 105 13.09 6.00 21.23
N GLY A 106 12.97 7.33 21.21
CA GLY A 106 13.57 8.20 20.20
C GLY A 106 12.89 8.03 18.83
N LYS A 107 12.74 9.13 18.08
CA LYS A 107 12.19 9.10 16.71
C LYS A 107 13.04 8.16 15.84
N PRO A 108 12.54 6.99 15.42
CA PRO A 108 13.32 6.09 14.58
C PRO A 108 13.51 6.73 13.20
N GLY A 109 14.70 6.57 12.63
CA GLY A 109 14.94 6.96 11.24
C GLY A 109 14.24 5.97 10.32
N VAL A 110 13.38 6.44 9.42
CA VAL A 110 12.69 5.57 8.46
C VAL A 110 13.33 5.68 7.09
N LYS A 111 13.63 4.53 6.49
CA LYS A 111 14.08 4.40 5.10
C LYS A 111 13.06 3.61 4.31
N TRP A 112 12.85 3.99 3.06
CA TRP A 112 11.96 3.27 2.16
C TRP A 112 12.77 2.53 1.09
N LEU A 113 12.35 1.31 0.80
CA LEU A 113 12.89 0.45 -0.24
C LEU A 113 11.78 0.10 -1.24
N PHE A 114 12.13 0.00 -2.52
CA PHE A 114 11.27 -0.55 -3.57
C PHE A 114 11.88 -1.86 -4.07
N ASN A 115 11.13 -2.96 -3.96
CA ASN A 115 11.58 -4.31 -4.32
C ASN A 115 12.96 -4.65 -3.71
N ASN A 116 13.11 -4.36 -2.40
CA ASN A 116 14.33 -4.56 -1.61
C ASN A 116 15.56 -3.77 -2.10
N LYS A 117 15.36 -2.70 -2.87
CA LYS A 117 16.41 -1.79 -3.33
C LYS A 117 16.09 -0.35 -2.92
N PRO A 118 17.07 0.57 -2.89
CA PRO A 118 16.79 1.98 -2.67
C PRO A 118 15.76 2.53 -3.66
N LEU A 119 14.94 3.48 -3.22
CA LEU A 119 13.98 4.16 -4.09
C LEU A 119 14.67 4.83 -5.29
N PRO A 120 13.98 4.93 -6.45
CA PRO A 120 14.46 5.73 -7.57
C PRO A 120 14.69 7.21 -7.18
N THR A 121 15.75 7.82 -7.71
CA THR A 121 16.14 9.21 -7.40
C THR A 121 15.49 10.26 -8.32
N ASN A 122 14.40 9.92 -8.99
CA ASN A 122 13.79 10.73 -10.07
C ASN A 122 12.80 11.82 -9.58
N GLY A 123 12.82 12.20 -8.30
CA GLY A 123 12.01 13.28 -7.72
C GLY A 123 10.50 13.03 -7.63
N ARG A 124 9.97 11.97 -8.27
CA ARG A 124 8.56 11.53 -8.15
C ARG A 124 8.26 10.96 -6.76
N PHE A 125 9.28 10.39 -6.12
CA PHE A 125 9.22 9.80 -4.79
C PHE A 125 9.63 10.83 -3.74
N LYS A 126 8.75 11.08 -2.75
CA LYS A 126 9.02 11.98 -1.63
C LYS A 126 8.63 11.33 -0.31
N ILE A 127 9.54 11.35 0.65
CA ILE A 127 9.30 10.83 2.00
C ILE A 127 9.03 12.03 2.92
N ALA A 128 8.02 11.90 3.78
CA ALA A 128 7.73 12.84 4.84
C ALA A 128 7.54 12.09 6.17
N ASP A 129 8.30 12.48 7.19
CA ASP A 129 8.24 11.88 8.52
C ASP A 129 7.71 12.88 9.54
N THR A 130 6.66 12.52 10.25
CA THR A 130 6.03 13.34 11.30
C THR A 130 6.68 13.09 12.67
N GLU A 131 6.30 13.86 13.68
CA GLU A 131 6.80 13.68 15.07
C GLU A 131 6.16 12.48 15.77
N ASP A 132 4.94 12.10 15.39
CA ASP A 132 4.21 10.96 15.97
C ASP A 132 4.68 9.58 15.47
N GLY A 133 5.77 9.55 14.68
CA GLY A 133 6.37 8.32 14.15
C GLY A 133 5.75 7.82 12.84
N THR A 134 4.89 8.63 12.19
CA THR A 134 4.36 8.31 10.86
C THR A 134 5.35 8.69 9.77
N SER A 135 5.67 7.74 8.89
CA SER A 135 6.44 7.96 7.66
C SER A 135 5.55 7.73 6.45
N THR A 136 5.48 8.71 5.56
CA THR A 136 4.66 8.66 4.35
C THR A 136 5.53 8.79 3.12
N LEU A 137 5.44 7.80 2.23
CA LEU A 137 6.01 7.83 0.89
C LEU A 137 4.94 8.30 -0.11
N SER A 138 5.13 9.49 -0.68
CA SER A 138 4.36 9.99 -1.81
C SER A 138 5.00 9.60 -3.13
N ILE A 139 4.20 9.07 -4.05
CA ILE A 139 4.60 8.69 -5.41
C ILE A 139 3.73 9.51 -6.36
N ARG A 140 4.37 10.41 -7.12
CA ARG A 140 3.67 11.24 -8.11
C ARG A 140 3.60 10.55 -9.47
N GLN A 141 2.50 10.78 -10.17
CA GLN A 141 2.27 10.31 -11.54
C GLN A 141 2.64 8.84 -11.69
N ALA A 142 1.89 7.95 -11.02
CA ALA A 142 2.22 6.54 -10.94
C ALA A 142 2.35 5.90 -12.33
N GLU A 143 3.40 5.12 -12.54
CA GLU A 143 3.71 4.44 -13.80
C GLU A 143 3.65 2.92 -13.61
N ARG A 144 3.54 2.15 -14.71
CA ARG A 144 3.57 0.67 -14.63
C ARG A 144 4.78 0.14 -13.86
N ALA A 145 5.94 0.79 -13.99
CA ALA A 145 7.18 0.39 -13.34
C ALA A 145 7.17 0.61 -11.81
N ASP A 146 6.22 1.39 -11.29
CA ASP A 146 6.09 1.65 -9.85
C ASP A 146 5.36 0.51 -9.12
N GLN A 147 4.79 -0.46 -9.85
CA GLN A 147 4.18 -1.66 -9.27
C GLN A 147 5.23 -2.51 -8.56
N GLY A 148 4.93 -2.92 -7.33
CA GLY A 148 5.81 -3.79 -6.56
C GLY A 148 5.63 -3.63 -5.05
N ILE A 149 6.63 -4.12 -4.31
CA ILE A 149 6.62 -4.13 -2.84
C ILE A 149 7.44 -2.95 -2.33
N TYR A 150 6.82 -2.10 -1.52
CA TYR A 150 7.45 -1.00 -0.82
C TYR A 150 7.66 -1.38 0.64
N THR A 151 8.91 -1.32 1.12
CA THR A 151 9.26 -1.65 2.50
C THR A 151 9.71 -0.39 3.22
N ALA A 152 9.00 -0.01 4.28
CA ALA A 152 9.45 1.00 5.23
C ALA A 152 10.24 0.31 6.35
N VAL A 153 11.51 0.70 6.52
CA VAL A 153 12.44 0.18 7.53
C VAL A 153 12.69 1.28 8.54
N ALA A 154 12.20 1.10 9.76
CA ALA A 154 12.45 1.99 10.88
C ALA A 154 13.62 1.47 11.71
N THR A 155 14.63 2.32 11.96
CA THR A 155 15.85 1.98 12.68
C THR A 155 16.07 2.90 13.87
N ASN A 156 16.42 2.33 15.03
CA ASN A 156 16.96 3.05 16.19
C ASN A 156 18.19 2.33 16.76
N SER A 157 18.74 2.79 17.89
CA SER A 157 19.93 2.18 18.52
C SER A 157 19.71 0.75 19.04
N ALA A 158 18.46 0.33 19.24
CA ALA A 158 18.10 -0.98 19.75
C ALA A 158 17.86 -2.01 18.62
N GLY A 159 17.59 -1.56 17.39
CA GLY A 159 17.39 -2.41 16.22
C GLY A 159 16.43 -1.82 15.19
N GLU A 160 15.74 -2.69 14.46
CA GLU A 160 14.96 -2.33 13.28
C GLU A 160 13.58 -3.01 13.27
N ALA A 161 12.61 -2.36 12.64
CA ALA A 161 11.34 -2.98 12.27
C ALA A 161 10.95 -2.60 10.84
N GLU A 162 10.29 -3.53 10.15
CA GLU A 162 9.87 -3.36 8.77
C GLU A 162 8.36 -3.47 8.61
N ALA A 163 7.80 -2.63 7.75
CA ALA A 163 6.43 -2.74 7.27
C ALA A 163 6.42 -2.73 5.74
N ARG A 164 5.55 -3.52 5.12
CA ARG A 164 5.53 -3.74 3.67
C ARG A 164 4.18 -3.44 3.08
N THR A 165 4.16 -2.76 1.95
CA THR A 165 2.96 -2.46 1.16
C THR A 165 3.14 -2.89 -0.28
N THR A 166 2.22 -3.70 -0.81
CA THR A 166 2.17 -4.04 -2.24
C THR A 166 1.40 -2.95 -2.97
N LEU A 167 2.04 -2.22 -3.89
CA LEU A 167 1.37 -1.28 -4.76
C LEU A 167 1.06 -1.96 -6.10
N SER A 168 -0.22 -2.01 -6.47
CA SER A 168 -0.69 -2.43 -7.79
C SER A 168 -1.06 -1.22 -8.65
N ILE A 169 -0.69 -1.25 -9.93
CA ILE A 169 -1.03 -0.16 -10.86
C ILE A 169 -2.20 -0.57 -11.75
N ILE A 170 -3.28 0.21 -11.66
CA ILE A 170 -4.50 0.00 -12.40
C ILE A 170 -4.43 0.80 -13.71
N ILE A 171 -4.73 0.12 -14.81
CA ILE A 171 -4.96 0.73 -16.11
C ILE A 171 -6.42 0.54 -16.43
N LYS A 172 -7.14 1.66 -16.55
CA LYS A 172 -8.56 1.65 -16.90
C LYS A 172 -8.74 0.97 -18.26
N PRO A 173 -9.88 0.29 -18.50
CA PRO A 173 -10.11 -0.33 -19.79
C PRO A 173 -10.10 0.72 -20.89
N VAL A 174 -9.53 0.40 -22.05
CA VAL A 174 -9.60 1.23 -23.27
C VAL A 174 -9.87 0.33 -24.45
N ILE A 175 -10.87 0.66 -25.26
CA ILE A 175 -11.20 -0.07 -26.49
C ILE A 175 -10.29 0.44 -27.61
N ILE A 176 -9.47 -0.45 -28.16
CA ILE A 176 -8.55 -0.18 -29.28
C ILE A 176 -9.24 -0.43 -30.62
N VAL A 177 -9.96 -1.55 -30.72
CA VAL A 177 -10.79 -1.90 -31.89
C VAL A 177 -12.21 -2.08 -31.41
N ASN A 178 -13.09 -1.20 -31.88
CA ASN A 178 -14.49 -1.15 -31.49
C ASN A 178 -15.37 -1.82 -32.55
N LEU A 179 -16.63 -2.11 -32.20
CA LEU A 179 -17.65 -2.51 -33.17
C LEU A 179 -17.98 -1.34 -34.10
N SER A 180 -18.45 -1.64 -35.30
CA SER A 180 -18.83 -0.62 -36.28
C SER A 180 -19.89 -1.09 -37.25
N GLY A 181 -20.73 -0.16 -37.69
CA GLY A 181 -21.61 -0.30 -38.85
C GLY A 181 -22.67 -1.40 -38.70
N SER A 182 -22.94 -2.07 -39.82
CA SER A 182 -23.90 -3.16 -39.92
C SER A 182 -23.32 -4.34 -40.67
N LEU A 183 -23.67 -5.55 -40.25
CA LEU A 183 -23.32 -6.80 -40.95
C LEU A 183 -24.60 -7.46 -41.45
N GLN A 184 -24.58 -7.87 -42.71
CA GLN A 184 -25.57 -8.75 -43.30
C GLN A 184 -24.94 -10.13 -43.45
N ILE A 185 -25.52 -11.13 -42.79
CA ILE A 185 -25.00 -12.50 -42.72
C ILE A 185 -26.06 -13.43 -43.29
N ILE A 186 -25.67 -14.47 -44.03
CA ILE A 186 -26.62 -15.41 -44.61
C ILE A 186 -27.15 -16.32 -43.50
N LYS A 187 -28.43 -16.70 -43.59
CA LYS A 187 -29.04 -17.67 -42.68
C LYS A 187 -28.20 -18.96 -42.61
N ALA A 188 -28.08 -19.50 -41.40
CA ALA A 188 -27.28 -20.68 -41.07
C ALA A 188 -25.74 -20.50 -41.15
N GLU A 189 -25.23 -19.31 -41.50
CA GLU A 189 -23.80 -19.01 -41.37
C GLU A 189 -23.43 -18.59 -39.93
N THR A 190 -22.13 -18.36 -39.71
CA THR A 190 -21.62 -17.87 -38.43
C THR A 190 -21.41 -16.36 -38.50
N MET A 191 -21.95 -15.65 -37.51
CA MET A 191 -21.59 -14.25 -37.27
C MET A 191 -20.44 -14.18 -36.26
N THR A 192 -19.50 -13.27 -36.50
CA THR A 192 -18.39 -12.97 -35.58
C THR A 192 -18.34 -11.48 -35.27
N LEU A 193 -18.38 -11.13 -33.98
CA LEU A 193 -18.08 -9.78 -33.49
C LEU A 193 -16.77 -9.81 -32.71
N ARG A 194 -15.92 -8.80 -32.93
CA ARG A 194 -14.59 -8.71 -32.30
C ARG A 194 -14.39 -7.34 -31.69
N ILE A 195 -13.95 -7.31 -30.44
CA ILE A 195 -13.51 -6.11 -29.74
C ILE A 195 -12.09 -6.35 -29.25
N THR A 196 -11.21 -5.38 -29.47
CA THR A 196 -9.86 -5.38 -28.87
C THR A 196 -9.80 -4.29 -27.82
N ALA A 197 -9.37 -4.62 -26.60
CA ALA A 197 -9.24 -3.67 -25.52
C ALA A 197 -7.99 -3.95 -24.68
N ILE A 198 -7.46 -2.92 -24.04
CA ILE A 198 -6.39 -3.02 -23.04
C ILE A 198 -6.95 -2.74 -21.64
N GLY A 199 -6.21 -3.12 -20.61
CA GLY A 199 -6.51 -2.76 -19.22
C GLY A 199 -5.74 -3.61 -18.22
N THR A 200 -5.57 -3.12 -17.01
CA THR A 200 -4.91 -3.85 -15.92
C THR A 200 -5.65 -3.59 -14.62
N PRO A 201 -6.17 -4.61 -13.92
CA PRO A 201 -6.23 -6.02 -14.30
C PRO A 201 -6.98 -6.26 -15.63
N LYS A 202 -6.81 -7.46 -16.20
CA LYS A 202 -7.50 -7.88 -17.44
C LYS A 202 -9.00 -7.54 -17.34
N PRO A 203 -9.54 -6.72 -18.25
CA PRO A 203 -10.96 -6.41 -18.25
C PRO A 203 -11.82 -7.65 -18.52
N GLY A 204 -12.99 -7.71 -17.90
CA GLY A 204 -14.07 -8.60 -18.31
C GLY A 204 -14.87 -7.99 -19.46
N ILE A 205 -15.59 -8.83 -20.20
CA ILE A 205 -16.55 -8.41 -21.23
C ILE A 205 -17.95 -8.94 -20.90
N VAL A 206 -18.98 -8.16 -21.24
CA VAL A 206 -20.38 -8.60 -21.22
C VAL A 206 -21.02 -8.19 -22.53
N TRP A 207 -21.39 -9.17 -23.37
CA TRP A 207 -22.08 -8.91 -24.63
C TRP A 207 -23.57 -8.65 -24.43
N MET A 208 -24.11 -7.76 -25.26
CA MET A 208 -25.48 -7.25 -25.18
C MET A 208 -26.14 -7.35 -26.55
N LYS A 209 -27.40 -7.79 -26.58
CA LYS A 209 -28.31 -7.65 -27.72
C LYS A 209 -29.44 -6.69 -27.32
N GLY A 210 -29.51 -5.54 -27.98
CA GLY A 210 -30.31 -4.40 -27.53
C GLY A 210 -29.87 -3.96 -26.14
N ASN A 211 -30.74 -4.15 -25.15
CA ASN A 211 -30.45 -3.86 -23.74
C ASN A 211 -30.33 -5.12 -22.88
N ASN A 212 -30.38 -6.32 -23.48
CA ASN A 212 -30.34 -7.58 -22.77
C ASN A 212 -28.95 -8.22 -22.86
N LYS A 213 -28.45 -8.72 -21.72
CA LYS A 213 -27.24 -9.53 -21.70
C LYS A 213 -27.46 -10.80 -22.51
N ILE A 214 -26.52 -11.11 -23.39
CA ILE A 214 -26.51 -12.37 -24.10
C ILE A 214 -26.23 -13.48 -23.08
N LYS A 215 -27.03 -14.54 -23.14
CA LYS A 215 -26.85 -15.71 -22.28
C LYS A 215 -26.14 -16.82 -23.08
N PRO A 216 -25.24 -17.58 -22.46
CA PRO A 216 -24.66 -18.74 -23.10
C PRO A 216 -25.76 -19.74 -23.53
N ILE A 217 -25.73 -20.13 -24.80
CA ILE A 217 -26.49 -21.23 -25.40
C ILE A 217 -25.55 -21.96 -26.37
N ASP A 218 -25.90 -23.17 -26.82
CA ASP A 218 -25.01 -24.00 -27.65
C ASP A 218 -24.53 -23.32 -28.94
N ARG A 219 -25.31 -22.37 -29.48
CA ARG A 219 -24.95 -21.59 -30.69
C ARG A 219 -23.98 -20.44 -30.43
N ILE A 220 -23.76 -20.07 -29.18
CA ILE A 220 -23.02 -18.87 -28.80
C ILE A 220 -21.69 -19.27 -28.18
N HIS A 221 -20.60 -18.79 -28.78
CA HIS A 221 -19.25 -19.04 -28.32
C HIS A 221 -18.55 -17.72 -28.04
N GLU A 222 -18.16 -17.53 -26.77
CA GLU A 222 -17.39 -16.37 -26.33
C GLU A 222 -15.94 -16.81 -26.09
N THR A 223 -14.99 -16.13 -26.73
CA THR A 223 -13.56 -16.39 -26.51
C THR A 223 -12.83 -15.12 -26.15
N THR A 224 -11.76 -15.26 -25.38
CA THR A 224 -10.82 -14.16 -25.12
C THR A 224 -9.41 -14.64 -25.38
N GLN A 225 -8.73 -13.97 -26.30
CA GLN A 225 -7.33 -14.22 -26.61
C GLN A 225 -6.48 -13.06 -26.07
N ASN A 226 -5.30 -13.36 -25.54
CA ASN A 226 -4.35 -12.35 -25.10
C ASN A 226 -3.26 -12.23 -26.18
N GLN A 227 -3.02 -11.03 -26.68
CA GLN A 227 -1.95 -10.73 -27.63
C GLN A 227 -1.13 -9.56 -27.06
N TYR A 228 0.01 -9.87 -26.42
CA TYR A 228 0.77 -8.90 -25.62
C TYR A 228 -0.10 -8.23 -24.53
N ASP A 229 -0.24 -6.90 -24.57
CA ASP A 229 -1.09 -6.11 -23.66
C ASP A 229 -2.56 -6.04 -24.12
N ASP A 230 -2.86 -6.51 -25.34
CA ASP A 230 -4.19 -6.44 -25.93
C ASP A 230 -5.00 -7.69 -25.60
N TYR A 231 -6.28 -7.47 -25.24
CA TYR A 231 -7.28 -8.52 -25.08
C TYR A 231 -8.27 -8.47 -26.22
N ILE A 232 -8.37 -9.59 -26.92
CA ILE A 232 -9.25 -9.76 -28.06
C ILE A 232 -10.44 -10.61 -27.61
N TYR A 233 -11.60 -9.97 -27.52
CA TYR A 233 -12.85 -10.62 -27.19
C TYR A 233 -13.63 -10.90 -28.47
N THR A 234 -14.08 -12.14 -28.61
CA THR A 234 -14.84 -12.58 -29.78
C THR A 234 -16.16 -13.18 -29.32
N LEU A 235 -17.25 -12.73 -29.94
CA LEU A 235 -18.57 -13.36 -29.86
C LEU A 235 -18.87 -14.00 -31.21
N GLU A 236 -19.01 -15.32 -31.21
CA GLU A 236 -19.45 -16.09 -32.37
C GLU A 236 -20.86 -16.63 -32.12
N ILE A 237 -21.73 -16.46 -33.12
CA ILE A 237 -23.05 -17.07 -33.15
C ILE A 237 -23.13 -17.92 -34.41
N VAL A 238 -23.00 -19.24 -34.26
CA VAL A 238 -23.06 -20.20 -35.39
C VAL A 238 -24.50 -20.35 -35.87
N ASN A 239 -24.75 -20.90 -37.07
CA ASN A 239 -26.09 -21.25 -37.60
C ASN A 239 -27.14 -20.11 -37.55
N LEU A 240 -26.77 -18.85 -37.77
CA LEU A 240 -27.59 -17.65 -37.54
C LEU A 240 -29.07 -17.78 -37.96
N GLN A 241 -29.99 -17.39 -37.07
CA GLN A 241 -31.44 -17.41 -37.28
C GLN A 241 -32.01 -15.99 -37.38
N PRO A 242 -33.18 -15.78 -38.01
CA PRO A 242 -33.81 -14.46 -38.11
C PRO A 242 -34.04 -13.78 -36.74
N GLU A 243 -34.28 -14.57 -35.69
CA GLU A 243 -34.47 -14.05 -34.33
C GLU A 243 -33.17 -13.51 -33.71
N ASP A 244 -32.01 -13.82 -34.31
CA ASP A 244 -30.70 -13.28 -33.93
C ASP A 244 -30.48 -11.87 -34.48
N GLU A 245 -31.31 -11.37 -35.40
CA GLU A 245 -31.24 -9.97 -35.84
C GLU A 245 -31.38 -8.99 -34.69
N GLY A 246 -30.67 -7.87 -34.79
CA GLY A 246 -30.73 -6.81 -33.81
C GLY A 246 -29.45 -6.02 -33.70
N GLU A 247 -29.38 -5.21 -32.65
CA GLU A 247 -28.24 -4.36 -32.39
C GLU A 247 -27.39 -4.95 -31.27
N TYR A 248 -26.10 -5.13 -31.52
CA TYR A 248 -25.16 -5.77 -30.60
C TYR A 248 -24.17 -4.75 -30.05
N SER A 249 -23.84 -4.87 -28.76
CA SER A 249 -22.80 -4.09 -28.10
C SER A 249 -22.14 -4.91 -27.00
N ALA A 250 -21.14 -4.36 -26.34
CA ALA A 250 -20.51 -4.97 -25.18
C ALA A 250 -20.12 -3.93 -24.14
N THR A 251 -20.06 -4.37 -22.88
CA THR A 251 -19.47 -3.62 -21.78
C THR A 251 -18.14 -4.23 -21.39
N ILE A 252 -17.09 -3.42 -21.35
CA ILE A 252 -15.72 -3.82 -21.00
C ILE A 252 -15.36 -3.16 -19.66
N SER A 253 -14.97 -3.93 -18.65
CA SER A 253 -14.75 -3.40 -17.29
C SER A 253 -13.65 -4.08 -16.49
N ASN A 254 -12.95 -3.31 -15.66
CA ASN A 254 -12.11 -3.79 -14.55
C ASN A 254 -12.31 -2.89 -13.31
N ILE A 255 -11.51 -3.09 -12.26
CA ILE A 255 -11.60 -2.29 -11.02
C ILE A 255 -11.33 -0.79 -11.21
N GLY A 256 -10.68 -0.38 -12.30
CA GLY A 256 -10.42 1.02 -12.64
C GLY A 256 -11.58 1.71 -13.35
N GLY A 257 -12.54 0.96 -13.88
CA GLY A 257 -13.71 1.52 -14.56
C GLY A 257 -14.35 0.59 -15.57
N SER A 258 -15.35 1.13 -16.27
CA SER A 258 -16.15 0.44 -17.27
C SER A 258 -16.40 1.34 -18.48
N LEU A 259 -16.45 0.75 -19.66
CA LEU A 259 -16.76 1.42 -20.93
C LEU A 259 -17.75 0.57 -21.73
N GLN A 260 -18.61 1.24 -22.50
CA GLN A 260 -19.48 0.58 -23.47
C GLN A 260 -18.88 0.68 -24.87
N SER A 261 -18.96 -0.40 -25.63
CA SER A 261 -18.59 -0.41 -27.05
C SER A 261 -19.59 0.40 -27.87
N ASN A 262 -19.21 0.70 -29.11
CA ASN A 262 -20.15 1.07 -30.15
C ASN A 262 -21.12 -0.09 -30.41
N ARG A 263 -22.16 0.22 -31.19
CA ARG A 263 -23.17 -0.75 -31.59
C ARG A 263 -22.93 -1.24 -33.01
N CYS A 264 -23.24 -2.51 -33.26
CA CYS A 264 -23.26 -3.11 -34.60
C CYS A 264 -24.63 -3.68 -34.90
N LYS A 265 -25.22 -3.32 -36.05
CA LYS A 265 -26.52 -3.85 -36.47
C LYS A 265 -26.34 -5.13 -37.27
N ILE A 266 -27.02 -6.19 -36.87
CA ILE A 266 -26.99 -7.51 -37.51
C ILE A 266 -28.30 -7.75 -38.23
N THR A 267 -28.20 -8.16 -39.49
CA THR A 267 -29.32 -8.55 -40.36
C THR A 267 -29.04 -9.93 -40.97
N VAL A 268 -30.08 -10.74 -41.14
CA VAL A 268 -29.99 -12.11 -41.64
C VAL A 268 -30.67 -12.21 -42.99
N SER A 269 -29.92 -12.60 -44.04
CA SER A 269 -30.48 -12.77 -45.38
C SER A 269 -30.65 -14.23 -45.79
N SER A 270 -31.66 -14.49 -46.62
CA SER A 270 -31.98 -15.84 -47.12
C SER A 270 -31.14 -16.26 -48.34
N THR A 271 -30.34 -15.36 -48.93
CA THR A 271 -29.54 -15.60 -50.14
C THR A 271 -28.20 -14.85 -50.08
N SER A 272 -27.15 -15.43 -50.67
CA SER A 272 -25.93 -14.73 -51.07
C SER A 272 -26.26 -13.71 -52.15
N LEU A 273 -25.74 -12.48 -52.02
CA LEU A 273 -25.82 -11.44 -53.06
C LEU A 273 -25.04 -11.84 -54.31
#